data_AF-A0A529LTZ8-F1
#
_entry.id   AF-A0A529LTZ8-F1
#
_cell.length_a   1.000
_cell.length_b   1.000
_cell.length_c   1.000
_cell.angle_alpha   90.00
_cell.angle_beta   90.00
_cell.angle_gamma   90.00
#
_symmetry.space_group_name_H-M   'P 1'
#
loop_
_entity.id
_entity.type
_entity.pdbx_description
1 polymer ?
#
loop_
_entity_poly.entity_id
_entity_poly.type
_entity_poly.pdbx_seq_one_letter_code
_entity_poly.pdbx_strand_id
1 'polypeptide(L)'
;FGDLPEQQTLVPVYDVAPKLGQLVEENYDLPQTSLTLAWPGVKPSAPDFYAAVLLNDILGGSYLTSRLYEEVRQKRGLAYHVSSELTLDSLLVTTETRSDCAAQTLSIVRDVVKQMAQQGPTGA
;
A
#
# COMPACT_ATOMS: atom_id res chain seq x y z
N PHE A 1 21.28 -14.38 26.11
CA PHE A 1 21.04 -14.66 24.68
C PHE A 1 21.45 -16.11 24.47
N GLY A 2 20.52 -16.98 24.06
CA GLY A 2 20.80 -18.41 23.89
C GLY A 2 21.59 -18.69 22.61
N ASP A 3 22.19 -19.87 22.52
CA ASP A 3 22.93 -20.29 21.33
C ASP A 3 21.98 -20.47 20.15
N LEU A 4 22.23 -19.72 19.08
CA LEU A 4 21.52 -19.88 17.82
C LEU A 4 22.10 -21.09 17.06
N PRO A 5 21.25 -21.88 16.37
CA PRO A 5 21.73 -22.99 15.56
C PRO A 5 22.66 -22.49 14.45
N GLU A 6 23.82 -23.16 14.30
CA GLU A 6 24.88 -22.81 13.35
C GLU A 6 24.44 -22.93 11.88
N GLN A 7 23.39 -23.71 11.61
CA GLN A 7 22.79 -23.87 10.29
C GLN A 7 21.28 -23.67 10.33
N GLN A 8 20.78 -22.90 9.37
CA GLN A 8 19.34 -22.70 9.17
C GLN A 8 18.79 -23.82 8.29
N THR A 9 17.76 -24.52 8.77
CA THR A 9 16.93 -25.37 7.92
C THR A 9 16.02 -24.48 7.09
N LEU A 10 16.30 -24.33 5.79
CA LEU A 10 15.44 -23.56 4.89
C LEU A 10 14.18 -24.36 4.54
N VAL A 11 13.03 -23.76 4.79
CA VAL A 11 11.74 -24.25 4.27
C VAL A 11 11.45 -23.50 2.96
N PRO A 12 11.02 -24.18 1.89
CA PRO A 12 10.65 -23.49 0.66
C PRO A 12 9.49 -22.53 0.91
N VAL A 13 9.66 -21.28 0.49
CA VAL A 13 8.58 -20.30 0.42
C VAL A 13 7.89 -20.48 -0.92
N TYR A 14 6.61 -20.86 -0.88
CA TYR A 14 5.82 -21.02 -2.10
C TYR A 14 5.35 -19.66 -2.60
N ASP A 15 5.48 -19.42 -3.91
CA ASP A 15 4.83 -18.29 -4.57
C ASP A 15 3.31 -18.46 -4.45
N VAL A 16 2.65 -17.56 -3.69
CA VAL A 16 1.20 -17.51 -3.60
C VAL A 16 0.70 -16.32 -4.40
N ALA A 17 -0.07 -16.57 -5.44
CA ALA A 17 -0.71 -15.49 -6.17
C ALA A 17 -1.76 -14.81 -5.29
N PRO A 18 -1.74 -13.47 -5.15
CA PRO A 18 -2.75 -12.76 -4.38
C PRO A 18 -4.12 -12.91 -5.05
N LYS A 19 -5.16 -13.13 -4.24
CA LYS A 19 -6.55 -13.14 -4.70
C LYS A 19 -7.04 -11.69 -4.87
N LEU A 20 -6.79 -11.14 -6.05
CA LEU A 20 -7.19 -9.77 -6.42
C LEU A 20 -8.56 -9.74 -7.10
N GLY A 21 -9.10 -8.53 -7.32
CA GLY A 21 -10.37 -8.34 -8.03
C GLY A 21 -11.62 -8.63 -7.20
N GLN A 22 -11.48 -8.67 -5.87
CA GLN A 22 -12.57 -8.85 -4.93
C GLN A 22 -12.70 -7.64 -4.00
N LEU A 23 -13.92 -7.42 -3.51
CA LEU A 23 -14.20 -6.55 -2.39
C LEU A 23 -14.58 -7.45 -1.21
N VAL A 24 -13.82 -7.33 -0.11
CA VAL A 24 -14.13 -7.99 1.15
C VAL A 24 -14.50 -6.89 2.13
N GLU A 25 -15.67 -7.01 2.74
CA GLU A 25 -16.20 -6.05 3.69
C GLU A 25 -16.62 -6.79 4.96
N GLU A 26 -16.11 -6.33 6.09
CA GLU A 26 -16.46 -6.84 7.41
C GLU A 26 -16.99 -5.67 8.23
N ASN A 27 -18.23 -5.77 8.69
CA ASN A 27 -18.92 -4.69 9.37
C ASN A 27 -18.77 -4.82 10.88
N TYR A 28 -18.10 -3.83 11.47
CA TYR A 28 -17.92 -3.70 12.92
C TYR A 28 -18.51 -2.37 13.39
N ASP A 29 -19.10 -2.34 14.58
CA ASP A 29 -19.61 -1.13 15.22
C ASP A 29 -18.45 -0.32 15.83
N LEU A 30 -17.64 0.27 14.94
CA LEU A 30 -16.47 1.07 15.28
C LEU A 30 -16.55 2.46 14.63
N PRO A 31 -16.02 3.51 15.29
CA PRO A 31 -16.02 4.87 14.76
C PRO A 31 -15.03 5.07 13.60
N GLN A 32 -14.19 4.08 13.31
CA GLN A 32 -13.22 4.11 12.23
C GLN A 32 -13.39 2.90 11.29
N THR A 33 -13.10 3.12 10.03
CA THR A 33 -13.00 2.07 9.00
C THR A 33 -11.56 1.95 8.55
N SER A 34 -11.02 0.72 8.60
CA SER A 34 -9.73 0.38 7.97
C SER A 34 -9.95 0.04 6.50
N LEU A 35 -9.15 0.64 5.63
CA LEU A 35 -9.16 0.39 4.20
C LEU A 35 -7.82 -0.22 3.82
N THR A 36 -7.87 -1.40 3.20
CA THR A 36 -6.71 -2.04 2.57
C THR A 36 -7.01 -2.28 1.11
N LEU A 37 -6.17 -1.74 0.23
CA LEU A 37 -6.22 -1.97 -1.20
C LEU A 37 -4.96 -2.70 -1.63
N ALA A 38 -5.08 -3.63 -2.57
CA ALA A 38 -3.98 -4.42 -3.07
C ALA A 38 -3.94 -4.41 -4.61
N TRP A 39 -2.74 -4.26 -5.15
CA TRP A 39 -2.40 -4.42 -6.56
C TRP A 39 -1.29 -5.47 -6.72
N PRO A 40 -1.09 -6.04 -7.92
CA PRO A 40 0.05 -6.92 -8.17
C PRO A 40 1.37 -6.23 -7.80
N GLY A 41 2.25 -6.96 -7.11
CA GLY A 41 3.58 -6.49 -6.77
C GLY A 41 4.59 -6.70 -7.90
N VAL A 42 5.83 -6.31 -7.62
CA VAL A 42 6.98 -6.52 -8.49
C VAL A 42 8.02 -7.33 -7.72
N LYS A 43 8.37 -8.52 -8.23
CA LYS A 43 9.32 -9.40 -7.56
C LYS A 43 10.72 -8.77 -7.48
N PRO A 44 11.50 -9.04 -6.42
CA PRO A 44 12.89 -8.56 -6.31
C PRO A 44 13.80 -8.92 -7.49
N SER A 45 13.51 -10.03 -8.18
CA SER A 45 14.26 -10.49 -9.35
C SER A 45 13.87 -9.81 -10.66
N ALA A 46 12.80 -9.00 -10.68
CA ALA A 46 12.35 -8.31 -11.88
C ALA A 46 13.28 -7.13 -12.22
N PRO A 47 13.53 -6.85 -13.52
CA PRO A 47 14.38 -5.73 -13.92
C PRO A 47 13.84 -4.37 -13.41
N ASP A 48 12.52 -4.25 -13.28
CA ASP A 48 11.83 -3.03 -12.87
C ASP A 48 11.65 -2.91 -11.35
N PHE A 49 12.25 -3.81 -10.54
CA PHE A 49 12.04 -3.83 -9.09
C PHE A 49 12.38 -2.49 -8.43
N TYR A 50 13.56 -1.92 -8.73
CA TYR A 50 13.95 -0.63 -8.16
C TYR A 50 13.11 0.54 -8.68
N ALA A 51 12.61 0.45 -9.92
CA ALA A 51 11.65 1.42 -10.44
C ALA A 51 10.33 1.35 -9.64
N ALA A 52 9.87 0.14 -9.29
CA ALA A 52 8.69 -0.06 -8.46
C ALA A 52 8.90 0.40 -7.01
N VAL A 53 10.10 0.23 -6.45
CA VAL A 53 10.47 0.78 -5.13
C VAL A 53 10.38 2.30 -5.11
N LEU A 54 10.93 2.98 -6.13
CA LEU A 54 10.84 4.43 -6.26
C LEU A 54 9.39 4.89 -6.50
N LEU A 55 8.63 4.17 -7.31
CA LEU A 55 7.21 4.44 -7.50
C LEU A 55 6.44 4.33 -6.18
N ASN A 56 6.71 3.29 -5.38
CA ASN A 56 6.10 3.12 -4.06
C ASN A 56 6.44 4.30 -3.16
N ASP A 57 7.70 4.73 -3.12
CA ASP A 57 8.14 5.87 -2.31
C ASP A 57 7.35 7.14 -2.63
N ILE A 58 7.22 7.50 -3.92
CA ILE A 58 6.46 8.67 -4.38
C ILE A 58 4.95 8.50 -4.12
N LEU A 59 4.41 7.29 -4.31
CA LEU A 59 3.00 7.01 -4.12
C LEU A 59 2.57 7.17 -2.65
N GLY A 60 3.25 6.48 -1.74
CA GLY A 60 2.83 6.36 -0.34
C GLY A 60 3.90 5.81 0.63
N GLY A 61 5.09 5.47 0.14
CA GLY A 61 6.18 4.91 0.96
C GLY A 61 6.94 5.99 1.74
N SER A 62 7.08 7.19 1.16
CA SER A 62 7.67 8.32 1.87
C SER A 62 6.69 8.93 2.88
N TYR A 63 7.15 9.04 4.12
CA TYR A 63 6.41 9.70 5.19
C TYR A 63 6.41 11.22 4.96
N LEU A 64 5.22 11.83 4.95
CA LEU A 64 4.94 13.27 4.82
C LEU A 64 5.04 13.90 3.42
N THR A 65 5.68 13.26 2.44
CA THR A 65 5.91 13.85 1.11
C THR A 65 5.29 13.07 -0.05
N SER A 66 4.67 11.92 0.23
CA SER A 66 4.04 11.09 -0.79
C SER A 66 2.71 11.67 -1.31
N ARG A 67 2.31 11.28 -2.53
CA ARG A 67 1.06 11.75 -3.14
C ARG A 67 -0.17 11.37 -2.33
N LEU A 68 -0.20 10.16 -1.77
CA LEU A 68 -1.28 9.72 -0.90
C LEU A 68 -1.37 10.58 0.36
N TYR A 69 -0.23 10.88 0.98
CA TYR A 69 -0.17 11.77 2.13
C TYR A 69 -0.73 13.16 1.81
N GLU A 70 -0.28 13.75 0.71
CA GLU A 70 -0.72 15.07 0.27
C GLU A 70 -2.24 15.10 0.05
N GLU A 71 -2.78 14.16 -0.72
CA GLU A 71 -4.18 14.18 -1.13
C GLU A 71 -5.15 13.78 -0.01
N VAL A 72 -4.81 12.77 0.80
CA VAL A 72 -5.72 12.24 1.83
C VAL A 72 -5.58 13.02 3.15
N ARG A 73 -4.35 13.23 3.61
CA ARG A 73 -4.09 13.87 4.91
C ARG A 73 -3.96 15.38 4.79
N GLN A 74 -3.04 15.89 3.96
CA GLN A 74 -2.70 17.31 3.97
C GLN A 74 -3.82 18.19 3.39
N LYS A 75 -4.38 17.82 2.23
CA LYS A 75 -5.41 18.61 1.55
C LYS A 75 -6.80 18.44 2.16
N ARG A 76 -7.12 17.25 2.67
CA ARG A 76 -8.50 16.89 3.05
C ARG A 76 -8.69 16.48 4.51
N GLY A 77 -7.61 16.17 5.24
CA GLY A 77 -7.69 15.78 6.65
C GLY A 77 -8.52 14.51 6.91
N LEU A 78 -8.62 13.60 5.92
CA LEU A 78 -9.50 12.43 6.01
C LEU A 78 -8.93 11.31 6.89
N ALA A 79 -7.61 11.18 6.94
CA ALA A 79 -6.92 10.16 7.70
C ALA A 79 -5.67 10.74 8.36
N TYR A 80 -5.32 10.21 9.53
CA TYR A 80 -4.05 10.52 10.19
C TYR A 80 -2.87 9.84 9.50
N HIS A 81 -3.11 8.62 9.02
CA HIS A 81 -2.12 7.79 8.35
C HIS A 81 -2.68 7.28 7.02
N VAL A 82 -1.84 7.33 5.99
CA VAL A 82 -2.04 6.66 4.71
C VAL A 82 -0.65 6.32 4.18
N SER A 83 -0.46 5.08 3.76
CA SER A 83 0.83 4.61 3.25
C SER A 83 0.66 3.59 2.16
N SER A 84 1.73 3.40 1.39
CA SER A 84 1.86 2.26 0.49
C SER A 84 3.12 1.45 0.80
N GLU A 85 3.02 0.14 0.61
CA GLU A 85 4.12 -0.79 0.80
C GLU A 85 4.21 -1.75 -0.39
N LEU A 86 5.40 -1.86 -0.97
CA LEU A 86 5.72 -2.89 -1.95
C LEU A 86 6.22 -4.14 -1.22
N THR A 87 5.35 -5.14 -1.12
CA THR A 87 5.69 -6.48 -0.62
C THR A 87 6.21 -7.36 -1.77
N LEU A 88 6.59 -8.61 -1.47
CA LEU A 88 7.06 -9.57 -2.48
C LEU A 88 6.03 -9.80 -3.61
N ASP A 89 4.74 -9.84 -3.27
CA ASP A 89 3.68 -10.26 -4.18
C ASP A 89 2.64 -9.17 -4.45
N SER A 90 2.64 -8.08 -3.69
CA SER A 90 1.61 -7.04 -3.77
C SER A 90 2.11 -5.64 -3.45
N LEU A 91 1.55 -4.65 -4.12
CA LEU A 91 1.56 -3.26 -3.66
C LEU A 91 0.31 -3.05 -2.79
N LEU A 92 0.52 -2.78 -1.50
CA LEU A 92 -0.55 -2.53 -0.54
C LEU A 92 -0.69 -1.04 -0.29
N VAL A 93 -1.92 -0.55 -0.19
CA VAL A 93 -2.24 0.79 0.33
C VAL A 93 -3.16 0.63 1.53
N THR A 94 -2.78 1.22 2.66
CA THR A 94 -3.49 1.08 3.94
C THR A 94 -3.78 2.43 4.55
N THR A 95 -4.98 2.59 5.10
CA THR A 95 -5.38 3.80 5.84
C THR A 95 -6.56 3.53 6.76
N GLU A 96 -6.66 4.28 7.84
CA GLU A 96 -7.82 4.33 8.73
C GLU A 96 -8.43 5.72 8.72
N THR A 97 -9.75 5.78 8.55
CA THR A 97 -10.52 7.03 8.50
C THR A 97 -11.77 6.89 9.35
N ARG A 98 -12.46 8.00 9.61
CA ARG A 98 -13.80 7.96 10.21
C ARG A 98 -14.74 7.16 9.31
N SER A 99 -15.63 6.38 9.91
CA SER A 99 -16.52 5.49 9.16
C SER A 99 -17.39 6.22 8.14
N ASP A 100 -17.84 7.46 8.44
CA ASP A 100 -18.64 8.27 7.52
C ASP A 100 -17.82 8.91 6.37
N CYS A 101 -16.49 8.88 6.45
CA CYS A 101 -15.59 9.33 5.38
C CYS A 101 -15.02 8.17 4.55
N ALA A 102 -15.28 6.91 4.90
CA ALA A 102 -14.65 5.73 4.30
C ALA A 102 -14.81 5.67 2.76
N ALA A 103 -16.01 5.89 2.25
CA ALA A 103 -16.28 5.87 0.81
C ALA A 103 -15.53 6.99 0.07
N GLN A 104 -15.45 8.19 0.66
CA GLN A 104 -14.71 9.31 0.09
C GLN A 104 -13.21 9.03 0.08
N THR A 105 -12.65 8.57 1.20
CA THR A 105 -11.23 8.19 1.30
C THR A 105 -10.87 7.12 0.28
N LEU A 106 -11.70 6.09 0.15
CA LEU A 106 -11.53 5.02 -0.84
C LEU A 106 -11.47 5.57 -2.28
N SER A 107 -12.37 6.50 -2.62
CA SER A 107 -12.37 7.13 -3.95
C SER A 107 -11.08 7.90 -4.21
N ILE A 108 -10.65 8.73 -3.25
CA ILE A 108 -9.42 9.54 -3.40
C ILE A 108 -8.19 8.63 -3.54
N VAL A 109 -8.07 7.58 -2.74
CA VAL A 109 -6.95 6.63 -2.84
C VAL A 109 -6.93 5.99 -4.24
N ARG A 110 -8.08 5.55 -4.76
CA ARG A 110 -8.17 4.98 -6.10
C ARG A 110 -7.79 5.98 -7.19
N ASP A 111 -8.19 7.23 -7.05
CA ASP A 111 -7.87 8.29 -8.02
C ASP A 111 -6.38 8.59 -8.04
N VAL A 112 -5.71 8.68 -6.88
CA VAL A 112 -4.26 8.89 -6.78
C VAL A 112 -3.49 7.75 -7.44
N VAL A 113 -3.86 6.50 -7.14
CA VAL A 113 -3.21 5.33 -7.74
C VAL A 113 -3.44 5.30 -9.26
N LYS A 114 -4.65 5.61 -9.70
CA LYS A 114 -4.98 5.69 -11.13
C LYS A 114 -4.18 6.78 -11.85
N GLN A 115 -4.03 7.96 -11.25
CA GLN A 115 -3.21 9.04 -11.79
C GLN A 115 -1.74 8.63 -11.89
N MET A 116 -1.19 7.99 -10.85
CA MET A 116 0.16 7.46 -10.89
C MET A 116 0.34 6.45 -12.03
N ALA A 117 -0.60 5.54 -12.23
CA ALA A 117 -0.54 4.55 -13.30
C ALA A 117 -0.63 5.17 -14.70
N GLN A 118 -1.36 6.28 -14.87
CA GLN A 118 -1.57 6.92 -16.17
C GLN A 118 -0.51 7.95 -16.54
N GLN A 119 0.02 8.67 -15.56
CA GLN A 119 0.89 9.84 -15.78
C GLN A 119 2.31 9.63 -15.26
N GLY A 120 2.52 8.63 -14.41
CA GLY A 120 3.80 8.37 -13.78
C GLY A 120 4.23 9.43 -12.75
N PRO A 121 5.47 9.32 -12.26
CA PRO A 121 6.10 10.34 -11.45
C PRO A 121 6.42 11.59 -12.29
N THR A 122 6.29 12.76 -11.68
CA THR A 122 6.67 14.04 -12.29
C THR A 122 8.14 14.32 -12.00
N GLY A 123 8.84 14.96 -12.93
CA GLY A 123 10.20 15.46 -12.69
C GLY A 123 10.22 16.57 -11.62
N ALA A 124 11.40 16.76 -11.01
CA ALA A 124 11.68 17.89 -10.13
C ALA A 124 11.85 19.19 -10.94
#